data_AF-A0A7C8YVK0-F1
#
_entry.id   AF-A0A7C8YVK0-F1
#
_cell.length_a   1.000
_cell.length_b   1.000
_cell.length_c   1.000
_cell.angle_alpha   90.00
_cell.angle_beta   90.00
_cell.angle_gamma   90.00
#
_symmetry.space_group_name_H-M   'P 1'
#
loop_
_entity.id
_entity.type
_entity.pdbx_description
1 polymer ?
#
loop_
_entity_poly.entity_id
_entity_poly.type
_entity_poly.pdbx_seq_one_letter_code
_entity_poly.pdbx_strand_id
1 'polypeptide(L)'
;KSLWPDVLVSRHSGDKAVVIHRSQKVPFVLVEDRQQSQCDFVVVELDGSKHPLPLTTVYQKMQPISASPYTFLQALFGHEYPVGLLEEEKILPLGMDVTAVGICSSRNGVPEIKSCKDLPYFLSEMTKDQMVVELSSRTKVLLWSGIVIGSVSIGILGYAIVRNWTKWKQWREQRRAQQQSHGDDVASSNAESEVPTDEDMGDVPDGQLCVICLMRRRRSAFIPCGHLVCCQRCALSIERDLAPKCPVCRQTVRGSVRIYDS
;
A
#
# COMPACT_ATOMS: atom_id res chain seq x y z
N LYS A 1 21.67 -0.34 -33.46
CA LYS A 1 22.34 0.31 -32.30
C LYS A 1 21.40 1.36 -31.73
N SER A 2 20.42 0.95 -30.91
CA SER A 2 19.49 1.84 -30.24
C SER A 2 20.10 2.31 -28.92
N LEU A 3 20.70 3.50 -28.93
CA LEU A 3 21.20 4.20 -27.75
C LEU A 3 20.00 4.82 -27.01
N TRP A 4 19.44 4.10 -26.05
CA TRP A 4 18.55 4.72 -25.07
C TRP A 4 19.41 5.21 -23.90
N PRO A 5 19.43 6.51 -23.57
CA PRO A 5 20.07 6.98 -22.35
C PRO A 5 19.23 6.52 -21.15
N ASP A 6 19.81 5.71 -20.29
CA ASP A 6 19.25 5.43 -18.97
C ASP A 6 19.32 6.72 -18.14
N VAL A 7 18.15 7.30 -17.83
CA VAL A 7 18.04 8.47 -16.93
C VAL A 7 18.12 7.97 -15.49
N LEU A 8 19.17 8.33 -14.77
CA LEU A 8 19.33 8.02 -13.35
C LEU A 8 19.11 9.28 -12.51
N VAL A 9 18.15 9.22 -11.59
CA VAL A 9 17.85 10.31 -10.65
C VAL A 9 18.75 10.14 -9.42
N SER A 10 19.62 11.11 -9.14
CA SER A 10 20.42 11.13 -7.91
C SER A 10 19.50 11.35 -6.70
N ARG A 11 19.56 10.45 -5.70
CA ARG A 11 18.71 10.51 -4.49
C ARG A 11 19.23 11.45 -3.39
N HIS A 12 20.37 12.13 -3.59
CA HIS A 12 21.05 12.87 -2.52
C HIS A 12 20.78 14.38 -2.48
N SER A 13 20.11 14.94 -3.48
CA SER A 13 19.61 16.31 -3.46
C SER A 13 18.14 16.29 -3.83
N GLY A 14 17.31 17.08 -3.16
CA GLY A 14 15.90 17.27 -3.50
C GLY A 14 15.66 17.88 -4.89
N ASP A 15 16.73 18.13 -5.65
CA ASP A 15 16.70 18.63 -7.01
C ASP A 15 16.64 17.47 -8.03
N LYS A 16 15.60 17.49 -8.85
CA LYS A 16 15.41 16.56 -9.97
C LYS A 16 16.43 16.86 -11.07
N ALA A 17 17.64 16.34 -10.94
CA ALA A 17 18.66 16.42 -11.98
C ALA A 17 18.43 15.34 -13.05
N VAL A 18 18.29 15.75 -14.31
CA VAL A 18 18.33 14.83 -15.45
C VAL A 18 19.78 14.47 -15.73
N VAL A 19 20.18 13.24 -15.39
CA VAL A 19 21.51 12.72 -15.68
C VAL A 19 21.45 11.91 -16.96
N ILE A 20 22.03 12.45 -18.05
CA ILE A 20 22.28 11.69 -19.28
C ILE A 20 23.66 11.07 -19.15
N HIS A 21 23.71 9.75 -18.94
CA HIS A 21 24.97 9.03 -18.75
C HIS A 21 25.40 8.30 -20.03
N ARG A 22 26.63 8.55 -20.48
CA ARG A 22 27.28 7.79 -21.55
C ARG A 22 28.55 7.14 -21.00
N SER A 23 28.48 5.86 -20.64
CA SER A 23 29.67 5.09 -20.28
C SER A 23 30.29 4.41 -21.49
N GLN A 24 31.61 4.43 -21.56
CA GLN A 24 32.40 3.48 -22.35
C GLN A 24 33.15 2.58 -21.37
N LYS A 25 33.18 1.28 -21.64
CA LYS A 25 33.87 0.32 -20.78
C LYS A 25 34.87 -0.44 -21.64
N VAL A 26 36.03 -0.72 -21.07
CA VAL A 26 37.10 -1.46 -21.75
C VAL A 26 37.17 -2.85 -21.12
N PRO A 27 37.15 -3.93 -21.91
CA PRO A 27 37.34 -5.26 -21.37
C PRO A 27 38.74 -5.38 -20.79
N PHE A 28 38.84 -6.08 -19.67
CA PHE A 28 40.11 -6.39 -19.04
C PHE A 28 40.16 -7.88 -18.69
N VAL A 29 41.34 -8.34 -18.30
CA VAL A 29 41.59 -9.73 -18.01
C VAL A 29 41.82 -9.91 -16.53
N LEU A 30 41.14 -10.89 -15.94
CA LEU A 30 41.47 -11.39 -14.60
C LEU A 30 42.40 -12.58 -14.75
N VAL A 31 43.45 -12.59 -13.95
CA VAL A 31 44.46 -13.65 -13.92
C VAL A 31 44.37 -14.33 -12.55
N GLU A 32 44.36 -15.65 -12.52
CA GLU A 32 44.41 -16.38 -11.26
C GLU A 32 45.83 -16.28 -10.68
N ASP A 33 45.96 -15.77 -9.44
CA ASP A 33 47.23 -15.71 -8.72
C ASP A 33 47.59 -17.08 -8.12
N ARG A 34 47.91 -18.05 -8.99
CA ARG A 34 48.45 -19.34 -8.58
C ARG A 34 49.83 -19.58 -9.16
N GLN A 35 50.74 -19.86 -8.24
CA GLN A 35 52.14 -20.14 -8.43
C GLN A 35 52.37 -21.52 -9.08
N GLN A 36 51.93 -21.76 -10.32
CA GLN A 36 52.54 -22.76 -11.22
C GLN A 36 51.96 -22.77 -12.65
N SER A 37 52.86 -22.42 -13.60
CA SER A 37 52.97 -22.94 -14.97
C SER A 37 51.89 -22.64 -16.02
N GLN A 38 50.67 -22.25 -15.67
CA GLN A 38 49.67 -21.73 -16.62
C GLN A 38 48.89 -20.59 -15.97
N CYS A 39 49.05 -19.37 -16.48
CA CYS A 39 48.21 -18.25 -16.10
C CYS A 39 46.85 -18.43 -16.79
N ASP A 40 45.92 -19.07 -16.09
CA ASP A 40 44.52 -19.09 -16.52
C ASP A 40 43.96 -17.69 -16.38
N PHE A 41 43.39 -17.20 -17.49
CA PHE A 41 42.90 -15.85 -17.58
C PHE A 41 41.49 -15.84 -18.13
N VAL A 42 40.68 -14.90 -17.66
CA VAL A 42 39.29 -14.73 -18.09
C VAL A 42 39.07 -13.29 -18.52
N VAL A 43 38.47 -13.13 -19.69
CA VAL A 43 38.10 -11.80 -20.20
C VAL A 43 36.79 -11.36 -19.55
N VAL A 44 36.79 -10.19 -18.93
CA VAL A 44 35.62 -9.59 -18.30
C VAL A 44 34.94 -8.65 -19.28
N GLU A 45 33.74 -9.02 -19.74
CA GLU A 45 32.92 -8.18 -20.60
C GLU A 45 31.91 -7.39 -19.76
N LEU A 46 32.13 -6.08 -19.67
CA LEU A 46 31.36 -5.19 -18.79
C LEU A 46 30.12 -4.57 -19.46
N ASP A 47 29.92 -4.85 -20.75
CA ASP A 47 28.84 -4.28 -21.54
C ASP A 47 27.47 -4.70 -20.98
N GLY A 48 26.58 -3.72 -20.81
CA GLY A 48 25.24 -3.94 -20.27
C GLY A 48 25.16 -4.19 -18.76
N SER A 49 26.28 -4.30 -18.03
CA SER A 49 26.27 -4.40 -16.56
C SER A 49 25.84 -3.08 -15.92
N LYS A 50 24.84 -3.13 -15.05
CA LYS A 50 24.37 -2.02 -14.19
C LYS A 50 24.80 -2.19 -12.73
N HIS A 51 25.58 -3.23 -12.43
CA HIS A 51 26.03 -3.55 -11.08
C HIS A 51 27.04 -2.51 -10.58
N PRO A 52 27.07 -2.22 -9.27
CA PRO A 52 28.15 -1.44 -8.69
C PRO A 52 29.46 -2.20 -8.88
N LEU A 53 30.50 -1.50 -9.32
CA LEU A 53 31.83 -2.04 -9.56
C LEU A 53 32.82 -1.36 -8.61
N PRO A 54 33.82 -2.09 -8.07
CA PRO A 54 34.84 -1.54 -7.18
C PRO A 54 35.87 -0.73 -7.98
N LEU A 55 35.42 0.37 -8.58
CA LEU A 55 36.26 1.24 -9.40
C LEU A 55 36.61 2.50 -8.63
N THR A 56 37.85 2.95 -8.75
CA THR A 56 38.33 4.20 -8.19
C THR A 56 38.24 5.30 -9.24
N THR A 57 37.64 6.44 -8.88
CA THR A 57 37.61 7.62 -9.76
C THR A 57 38.98 8.27 -9.81
N VAL A 58 39.58 8.35 -11.00
CA VAL A 58 40.89 8.99 -11.21
C VAL A 58 40.79 10.37 -11.83
N TYR A 59 39.68 10.65 -12.52
CA TYR A 59 39.43 11.94 -13.11
C TYR A 59 37.94 12.27 -13.01
N GLN A 60 37.64 13.49 -12.59
CA GLN A 60 36.28 13.99 -12.50
C GLN A 60 36.26 15.48 -12.85
N LYS A 61 35.50 15.84 -13.88
CA LYS A 61 35.36 17.23 -14.34
C LYS A 61 33.90 17.56 -14.60
N MET A 62 33.39 18.57 -13.90
CA MET A 62 32.05 19.12 -14.14
C MET A 62 32.15 20.35 -15.02
N GLN A 63 31.58 20.28 -16.22
CA GLN A 63 31.47 21.40 -17.14
C GLN A 63 30.05 21.99 -17.04
N PRO A 64 29.87 23.20 -16.50
CA PRO A 64 28.56 23.81 -16.42
C PRO A 64 28.05 24.12 -17.83
N ILE A 65 26.77 23.84 -18.07
CA ILE A 65 26.09 24.28 -19.30
C ILE A 65 25.53 25.66 -19.00
N SER A 66 25.74 26.62 -19.90
CA SER A 66 25.27 27.99 -19.69
C SER A 66 23.74 28.01 -19.55
N ALA A 67 23.28 28.45 -18.37
CA ALA A 67 21.87 28.66 -18.10
C ALA A 67 21.40 29.89 -18.90
N SER A 68 20.46 29.70 -19.82
CA SER A 68 19.78 30.82 -20.48
C SER A 68 18.68 31.37 -19.56
N PRO A 69 18.23 32.63 -19.73
CA PRO A 69 17.13 33.18 -18.92
C PRO A 69 15.85 32.33 -18.95
N TYR A 70 15.62 31.59 -20.04
CA TYR A 70 14.52 30.64 -20.16
C TYR A 70 14.64 29.43 -19.22
N THR A 71 15.86 28.96 -18.92
CA THR A 71 16.08 27.84 -17.98
C THR A 71 15.65 28.18 -16.55
N PHE A 72 15.75 29.44 -16.14
CA PHE A 72 15.26 29.90 -14.83
C PHE A 72 13.73 29.83 -14.73
N LEU A 73 13.02 30.24 -15.79
CA LEU A 73 11.57 30.10 -15.86
C LEU A 73 11.17 28.61 -15.85
N GLN A 74 11.89 27.77 -16.60
CA GLN A 74 11.67 26.33 -16.62
C GLN A 74 11.83 25.69 -15.23
N ALA A 75 12.86 26.10 -14.47
CA ALA A 75 13.05 25.68 -13.07
C ALA A 75 11.89 26.10 -12.16
N LEU A 76 11.38 27.33 -12.32
CA LEU A 76 10.27 27.86 -11.52
C LEU A 76 8.95 27.10 -11.76
N PHE A 77 8.73 26.60 -12.97
CA PHE A 77 7.59 25.74 -13.32
C PHE A 77 7.84 24.25 -13.04
N GLY A 78 8.86 23.91 -12.24
CA GLY A 78 9.14 22.55 -11.79
C GLY A 78 9.58 21.57 -12.89
N HIS A 79 10.06 22.09 -14.03
CA HIS A 79 10.58 21.26 -15.10
C HIS A 79 12.06 20.93 -14.84
N GLU A 80 12.41 19.66 -15.05
CA GLU A 80 13.78 19.18 -14.90
C GLU A 80 14.67 19.76 -16.01
N TYR A 81 15.89 20.21 -15.67
CA TYR A 81 16.84 20.77 -16.63
C TYR A 81 18.27 20.30 -16.34
N PRO A 82 19.11 20.14 -17.38
CA PRO A 82 20.50 19.72 -17.19
C PRO A 82 21.33 20.89 -16.64
N VAL A 83 22.02 20.65 -15.52
CA VAL A 83 22.86 21.65 -14.83
C VAL A 83 24.32 21.64 -15.28
N GLY A 84 24.77 20.57 -15.94
CA GLY A 84 26.14 20.42 -16.39
C GLY A 84 26.42 19.05 -16.98
N LEU A 85 27.53 18.97 -17.72
CA LEU A 85 28.11 17.71 -18.17
C LEU A 85 29.15 17.26 -17.15
N LEU A 86 28.95 16.10 -16.53
CA LEU A 86 29.92 15.47 -15.65
C LEU A 86 30.69 14.40 -16.43
N GLU A 87 31.99 14.63 -16.61
CA GLU A 87 32.92 13.65 -17.16
C GLU A 87 33.63 12.96 -15.99
N GLU A 88 33.55 11.63 -15.94
CA GLU A 88 34.13 10.81 -14.87
C GLU A 88 34.88 9.63 -15.50
N GLU A 89 36.14 9.45 -15.11
CA GLU A 89 36.94 8.28 -15.46
C GLU A 89 37.21 7.46 -14.21
N LYS A 90 36.90 6.17 -14.29
CA LYS A 90 37.14 5.20 -13.21
C LYS A 90 38.01 4.08 -13.71
N ILE A 91 38.88 3.59 -12.84
CA ILE A 91 39.75 2.46 -13.11
C ILE A 91 39.61 1.40 -12.02
N LEU A 92 39.87 0.16 -12.39
CA LEU A 92 40.18 -0.90 -11.44
C LEU A 92 41.70 -0.90 -11.23
N PRO A 93 42.22 -0.49 -10.06
CA PRO A 93 43.66 -0.46 -9.82
C PRO A 93 44.30 -1.84 -9.93
N LEU A 94 45.56 -1.86 -10.38
CA LEU A 94 46.34 -3.09 -10.53
C LEU A 94 46.70 -3.66 -9.16
N GLY A 95 46.68 -4.99 -9.03
CA GLY A 95 47.02 -5.69 -7.79
C GLY A 95 45.89 -5.75 -6.76
N MET A 96 44.67 -5.34 -7.12
CA MET A 96 43.50 -5.60 -6.28
C MET A 96 42.94 -7.00 -6.54
N ASP A 97 42.68 -7.72 -5.44
CA ASP A 97 41.95 -8.98 -5.47
C ASP A 97 40.47 -8.71 -5.71
N VAL A 98 39.96 -9.21 -6.83
CA VAL A 98 38.55 -9.08 -7.19
C VAL A 98 37.96 -10.41 -7.59
N THR A 99 36.74 -10.66 -7.12
CA THR A 99 35.92 -11.79 -7.51
C THR A 99 34.96 -11.36 -8.61
N ALA A 100 35.02 -12.03 -9.76
CA ALA A 100 34.02 -11.89 -10.81
C ALA A 100 32.95 -12.98 -10.71
N VAL A 101 31.68 -12.59 -10.73
CA VAL A 101 30.53 -13.50 -10.66
C VAL A 101 29.58 -13.19 -11.80
N GLY A 102 29.27 -14.20 -12.61
CA GLY A 102 28.48 -13.99 -13.80
C GLY A 102 28.29 -15.26 -14.61
N ILE A 103 27.81 -15.08 -15.84
CA ILE A 103 27.64 -16.15 -16.81
C ILE A 103 28.95 -16.30 -17.56
N CYS A 104 29.53 -17.50 -17.53
CA CYS A 104 30.69 -17.84 -18.34
C CYS A 104 30.24 -18.28 -19.73
N SER A 105 30.92 -17.76 -20.76
CA SER A 105 30.77 -18.15 -22.16
C SER A 105 32.17 -18.36 -22.75
N SER A 106 32.32 -19.22 -23.74
CA SER A 106 33.57 -19.32 -24.50
C SER A 106 33.40 -18.69 -25.86
N ARG A 107 34.27 -17.74 -26.22
CA ARG A 107 34.34 -17.16 -27.56
C ARG A 107 35.70 -17.46 -28.17
N ASN A 108 35.73 -18.19 -29.28
CA ASN A 108 36.96 -18.57 -29.97
C ASN A 108 38.00 -19.27 -29.08
N GLY A 109 37.56 -20.06 -28.10
CA GLY A 109 38.44 -20.76 -27.16
C GLY A 109 38.90 -19.94 -25.96
N VAL A 110 38.54 -18.65 -25.87
CA VAL A 110 38.84 -17.80 -24.71
C VAL A 110 37.62 -17.76 -23.77
N PRO A 111 37.78 -18.00 -22.46
CA PRO A 111 36.71 -17.85 -21.50
C PRO A 111 36.38 -16.37 -21.27
N GLU A 112 35.11 -16.01 -21.45
CA GLU A 112 34.54 -14.69 -21.23
C GLU A 112 33.51 -14.76 -20.09
N ILE A 113 33.51 -13.78 -19.19
CA ILE A 113 32.50 -13.64 -18.13
C ILE A 113 31.65 -12.38 -18.34
N LYS A 114 30.33 -12.55 -18.23
CA LYS A 114 29.33 -11.48 -18.41
C LYS A 114 28.46 -11.32 -17.16
N SER A 115 27.99 -10.11 -16.90
CA SER A 115 27.09 -9.85 -15.76
C SER A 115 25.75 -10.58 -15.88
N CYS A 116 25.24 -11.09 -14.77
CA CYS A 116 23.91 -11.71 -14.67
C CYS A 116 22.92 -10.76 -13.98
N LYS A 117 21.67 -10.68 -14.46
CA LYS A 117 20.64 -9.82 -13.86
C LYS A 117 20.08 -10.35 -12.54
N ASP A 118 20.16 -11.67 -12.33
CA ASP A 118 19.61 -12.34 -11.16
C ASP A 118 20.53 -12.26 -9.94
N LEU A 119 21.79 -11.89 -10.16
CA LEU A 119 22.80 -11.78 -9.12
C LEU A 119 23.07 -10.30 -8.79
N PRO A 120 23.17 -9.93 -7.50
CA PRO A 120 23.39 -8.55 -7.09
C PRO A 120 24.84 -8.05 -7.29
N TYR A 121 25.76 -8.94 -7.65
CA TYR A 121 27.19 -8.62 -7.82
C TYR A 121 27.67 -9.10 -9.19
N PHE A 122 28.55 -8.31 -9.81
CA PHE A 122 29.30 -8.72 -11.01
C PHE A 122 30.81 -8.77 -10.72
N LEU A 123 31.37 -7.67 -10.22
CA LEU A 123 32.73 -7.60 -9.69
C LEU A 123 32.64 -7.11 -8.24
N SER A 124 33.36 -7.76 -7.34
CA SER A 124 33.38 -7.42 -5.92
C SER A 124 34.73 -7.72 -5.31
N GLU A 125 35.14 -6.93 -4.31
CA GLU A 125 36.31 -7.21 -3.47
C GLU A 125 36.05 -8.34 -2.46
N MET A 126 34.80 -8.79 -2.35
CA MET A 126 34.42 -9.87 -1.45
C MET A 126 34.82 -11.23 -2.03
N THR A 127 35.18 -12.17 -1.16
CA THR A 127 35.39 -13.57 -1.54
C THR A 127 34.07 -14.27 -1.81
N LYS A 128 34.11 -15.38 -2.56
CA LYS A 128 32.93 -16.23 -2.81
C LYS A 128 32.16 -16.57 -1.53
N ASP A 129 32.86 -16.95 -0.47
CA ASP A 129 32.23 -17.39 0.77
C ASP A 129 31.54 -16.22 1.50
N GLN A 130 32.19 -15.05 1.53
CA GLN A 130 31.59 -13.83 2.07
C GLN A 130 30.31 -13.43 1.32
N MET A 131 30.34 -13.52 -0.02
CA MET A 131 29.17 -13.24 -0.84
C MET A 131 28.01 -14.19 -0.51
N VAL A 132 28.29 -15.50 -0.40
CA VAL A 132 27.26 -16.51 -0.08
C VAL A 132 26.65 -16.25 1.30
N VAL A 133 27.47 -15.92 2.30
CA VAL A 133 27.01 -15.59 3.65
C VAL A 133 26.11 -14.35 3.61
N GLU A 134 26.51 -13.29 2.91
CA GLU A 134 25.73 -12.06 2.79
C GLU A 134 24.37 -12.31 2.12
N LEU A 135 24.33 -13.00 0.97
CA LEU A 135 23.08 -13.33 0.29
C LEU A 135 22.14 -14.15 1.19
N SER A 136 22.68 -15.13 1.91
CA SER A 136 21.88 -15.98 2.81
C SER A 136 21.34 -15.19 4.00
N SER A 137 22.12 -14.25 4.53
CA SER A 137 21.73 -13.41 5.66
C SER A 137 20.63 -12.43 5.27
N ARG A 138 20.77 -11.72 4.15
CA ARG A 138 19.77 -10.77 3.65
C ARG A 138 18.44 -11.44 3.35
N THR A 139 18.47 -12.62 2.71
CA THR A 139 17.26 -13.40 2.42
C THR A 139 16.55 -13.83 3.71
N LYS A 140 17.30 -14.33 4.71
CA LYS A 140 16.74 -14.68 6.01
C LYS A 140 16.13 -13.47 6.70
N VAL A 141 16.84 -12.34 6.75
CA VAL A 141 16.34 -11.11 7.38
C VAL A 141 15.03 -10.65 6.74
N LEU A 142 14.94 -10.63 5.41
CA LEU A 142 13.70 -10.27 4.71
C LEU A 142 12.56 -11.23 5.06
N LEU A 143 12.82 -12.54 5.05
CA LEU A 143 11.83 -13.56 5.38
C LEU A 143 11.30 -13.41 6.82
N TRP A 144 12.20 -13.29 7.81
CA TRP A 144 11.81 -13.12 9.21
C TRP A 144 11.11 -11.79 9.46
N SER A 145 11.54 -10.71 8.79
CA SER A 145 10.87 -9.40 8.90
C SER A 145 9.42 -9.46 8.40
N GLY A 146 9.16 -10.17 7.29
CA GLY A 146 7.81 -10.37 6.76
C GLY A 146 6.92 -11.16 7.71
N ILE A 147 7.45 -12.21 8.36
CA ILE A 147 6.71 -13.00 9.35
C ILE A 147 6.32 -12.14 10.56
N VAL A 148 7.25 -11.34 11.09
CA VAL A 148 6.99 -10.48 12.25
C VAL A 148 5.91 -9.45 11.91
N ILE A 149 6.04 -8.74 10.79
CA ILE A 149 5.08 -7.72 10.35
C ILE A 149 3.70 -8.35 10.10
N GLY A 150 3.65 -9.54 9.50
CA GLY A 150 2.43 -10.30 9.29
C GLY A 150 1.73 -10.66 10.60
N SER A 151 2.48 -11.18 11.58
CA SER A 151 1.94 -11.56 12.90
C SER A 151 1.37 -10.37 13.67
N VAL A 152 2.05 -9.23 13.65
CA VAL A 152 1.62 -7.99 14.29
C VAL A 152 0.32 -7.49 13.65
N SER A 153 0.24 -7.53 12.32
CA SER A 153 -0.95 -7.11 11.57
C SER A 153 -2.17 -7.96 11.90
N ILE A 154 -2.00 -9.29 11.97
CA ILE A 154 -3.06 -10.24 12.35
C ILE A 154 -3.50 -9.99 13.80
N GLY A 155 -2.55 -9.75 14.72
CA GLY A 155 -2.86 -9.42 16.11
C GLY A 155 -3.69 -8.14 16.26
N ILE A 156 -3.32 -7.07 15.54
CA ILE A 156 -4.05 -5.80 15.55
C ILE A 156 -5.46 -5.97 14.98
N LEU A 157 -5.60 -6.67 13.86
CA LEU A 157 -6.90 -6.91 13.23
C LEU A 157 -7.81 -7.77 14.12
N GLY A 158 -7.27 -8.84 14.69
CA GLY A 158 -7.99 -9.69 15.65
C GLY A 158 -8.45 -8.91 16.88
N TYR A 159 -7.58 -8.08 17.45
CA TYR A 159 -7.94 -7.21 18.57
C TYR A 159 -9.05 -6.21 18.21
N ALA A 160 -8.98 -5.58 17.03
CA ALA A 160 -10.00 -4.65 16.57
C ALA A 160 -11.37 -5.34 16.40
N ILE A 161 -11.40 -6.57 15.86
CA ILE A 161 -12.62 -7.37 15.70
C ILE A 161 -13.22 -7.70 17.07
N VAL A 162 -12.42 -8.21 18.03
CA VAL A 162 -12.89 -8.56 19.38
C VAL A 162 -13.40 -7.31 20.11
N ARG A 163 -12.70 -6.18 20.01
CA ARG A 163 -13.11 -4.91 20.62
C ARG A 163 -14.42 -4.39 20.03
N ASN A 164 -14.61 -4.52 18.72
CA ASN A 164 -15.86 -4.11 18.08
C ASN A 164 -17.02 -5.04 18.46
N TRP A 165 -16.76 -6.36 18.53
CA TRP A 165 -17.75 -7.35 18.92
C TRP A 165 -18.23 -7.16 20.37
N THR A 166 -17.30 -6.91 21.29
CA THR A 166 -17.61 -6.66 22.71
C THR A 166 -18.45 -5.39 22.89
N LYS A 167 -18.12 -4.29 22.20
CA LYS A 167 -18.94 -3.08 22.16
C LYS A 167 -20.35 -3.35 21.63
N TRP A 168 -20.45 -4.09 20.51
CA TRP A 168 -21.74 -4.43 19.92
C TRP A 168 -22.58 -5.33 20.83
N LYS A 169 -21.95 -6.24 21.58
CA LYS A 169 -22.62 -7.10 22.56
C LYS A 169 -23.19 -6.28 23.72
N GLN A 170 -22.43 -5.35 24.29
CA GLN A 170 -22.89 -4.46 25.37
C GLN A 170 -24.09 -3.60 24.94
N TRP A 171 -24.09 -3.06 23.72
CA TRP A 171 -25.22 -2.30 23.17
C TRP A 171 -26.49 -3.13 22.95
N ARG A 172 -26.35 -4.44 22.73
CA ARG A 172 -27.49 -5.37 22.65
C ARG A 172 -28.05 -5.68 24.05
N GLU A 173 -27.18 -5.87 25.04
CA GLU A 173 -27.59 -6.17 26.42
C GLU A 173 -28.29 -4.97 27.09
N GLN A 174 -27.78 -3.74 26.93
CA GLN A 174 -28.44 -2.53 27.43
C GLN A 174 -29.85 -2.35 26.86
N ARG A 175 -30.05 -2.66 25.57
CA ARG A 175 -31.37 -2.61 24.94
C ARG A 175 -32.31 -3.69 25.45
N ARG A 176 -31.81 -4.89 25.77
CA ARG A 176 -32.62 -5.94 26.41
C ARG A 176 -33.07 -5.53 27.82
N ALA A 177 -32.17 -4.94 28.62
CA ALA A 177 -32.51 -4.47 29.97
C ALA A 177 -33.54 -3.31 29.95
N GLN A 178 -33.42 -2.38 28.99
CA GLN A 178 -34.38 -1.28 28.82
C GLN A 178 -35.75 -1.78 28.33
N GLN A 179 -35.79 -2.92 27.62
CA GLN A 179 -37.03 -3.57 27.20
C GLN A 179 -37.71 -4.30 28.36
N GLN A 180 -36.93 -4.80 29.32
CA GLN A 180 -37.42 -5.47 30.53
C GLN A 180 -37.99 -4.47 31.54
N SER A 181 -37.33 -3.32 31.75
CA SER A 181 -37.86 -2.28 32.64
C SER A 181 -39.17 -1.66 32.12
N HIS A 182 -39.34 -1.55 30.80
CA HIS A 182 -40.58 -1.07 30.20
C HIS A 182 -41.72 -2.11 30.20
N GLY A 183 -41.42 -3.38 30.50
CA GLY A 183 -42.42 -4.44 30.69
C GLY A 183 -42.96 -4.50 32.12
N ASP A 184 -42.14 -4.18 33.12
CA ASP A 184 -42.54 -4.13 34.53
C ASP A 184 -43.34 -2.86 34.87
N ASP A 185 -43.04 -1.72 34.22
CA ASP A 185 -43.82 -0.47 34.36
C ASP A 185 -45.25 -0.59 33.78
N VAL A 186 -45.47 -1.47 32.79
CA VAL A 186 -46.79 -1.73 32.18
C VAL A 186 -47.64 -2.68 33.03
N ALA A 187 -47.04 -3.47 33.91
CA ALA A 187 -47.78 -4.36 34.81
C ALA A 187 -48.45 -3.63 35.98
N SER A 188 -48.03 -2.40 36.31
CA SER A 188 -48.53 -1.66 37.48
C SER A 188 -49.48 -0.50 37.15
N SER A 189 -49.82 -0.27 35.88
CA SER A 189 -50.74 0.79 35.42
C SER A 189 -51.90 0.27 34.57
N ASN A 190 -52.53 -0.83 34.99
CA ASN A 190 -53.80 -1.27 34.40
C ASN A 190 -54.99 -0.58 35.09
N ALA A 191 -55.26 0.66 34.67
CA ALA A 191 -56.59 1.24 34.67
C ALA A 191 -56.68 2.22 33.49
N GLU A 192 -57.36 1.76 32.43
CA GLU A 192 -57.94 2.55 31.34
C GLU A 192 -56.96 3.26 30.38
N SER A 193 -56.56 2.57 29.30
CA SER A 193 -56.63 3.03 27.91
C SER A 193 -55.96 2.01 26.97
N GLU A 194 -56.72 1.51 25.99
CA GLU A 194 -56.32 0.50 25.01
C GLU A 194 -55.12 0.96 24.15
N VAL A 195 -53.99 0.24 24.23
CA VAL A 195 -52.87 0.34 23.27
C VAL A 195 -52.48 -1.08 22.83
N PRO A 196 -52.50 -1.39 21.52
CA PRO A 196 -52.34 -2.76 21.04
C PRO A 196 -50.87 -3.20 20.99
N THR A 197 -50.72 -4.51 21.19
CA THR A 197 -49.55 -5.35 21.38
C THR A 197 -48.39 -5.19 20.37
N ASP A 198 -47.16 -5.25 20.90
CA ASP A 198 -45.89 -5.36 20.14
C ASP A 198 -45.66 -6.80 19.63
N GLU A 199 -46.53 -7.28 18.74
CA GLU A 199 -46.31 -8.55 18.04
C GLU A 199 -45.58 -8.33 16.71
N ASP A 200 -44.24 -8.22 16.74
CA ASP A 200 -43.36 -8.64 15.63
C ASP A 200 -41.86 -8.55 16.01
N MET A 201 -41.35 -9.54 16.76
CA MET A 201 -39.91 -9.75 16.96
C MET A 201 -39.37 -10.92 16.11
N GLY A 202 -39.98 -11.15 14.94
CA GLY A 202 -39.48 -12.12 13.95
C GLY A 202 -38.32 -11.59 13.09
N ASP A 203 -37.66 -12.49 12.37
CA ASP A 203 -36.63 -12.19 11.37
C ASP A 203 -37.26 -11.48 10.16
N VAL A 204 -37.38 -10.15 10.23
CA VAL A 204 -37.99 -9.33 9.17
C VAL A 204 -36.94 -9.07 8.07
N PRO A 205 -37.21 -9.42 6.80
CA PRO A 205 -36.30 -9.16 5.70
C PRO A 205 -35.98 -7.66 5.54
N ASP A 206 -34.72 -7.33 5.24
CA ASP A 206 -34.20 -5.94 5.20
C ASP A 206 -35.07 -4.96 4.41
N GLY A 207 -35.68 -5.40 3.30
CA GLY A 207 -36.56 -4.58 2.45
C GLY A 207 -37.91 -4.18 3.08
N GLN A 208 -38.25 -4.71 4.25
CA GLN A 208 -39.51 -4.48 4.96
C GLN A 208 -39.32 -3.79 6.32
N LEU A 209 -38.07 -3.45 6.66
CA LEU A 209 -37.74 -2.77 7.91
C LEU A 209 -38.13 -1.28 7.87
N CYS A 210 -38.43 -0.75 9.05
CA CYS A 210 -38.63 0.66 9.30
C CYS A 210 -37.35 1.44 8.99
N VAL A 211 -37.45 2.50 8.20
CA VAL A 211 -36.29 3.30 7.76
C VAL A 211 -35.59 4.08 8.89
N ILE A 212 -36.21 4.17 10.06
CA ILE A 212 -35.68 4.91 11.22
C ILE A 212 -34.95 3.98 12.17
N CYS A 213 -35.62 2.92 12.64
CA CYS A 213 -35.00 2.01 13.59
C CYS A 213 -34.27 0.84 12.93
N LEU A 214 -34.55 0.53 11.66
CA LEU A 214 -34.00 -0.62 10.92
C LEU A 214 -34.10 -1.94 11.69
N MET A 215 -35.16 -2.09 12.51
CA MET A 215 -35.28 -3.21 13.46
C MET A 215 -36.69 -3.82 13.52
N ARG A 216 -37.71 -3.10 13.07
CA ARG A 216 -39.12 -3.54 13.12
C ARG A 216 -39.75 -3.37 11.76
N ARG A 217 -40.68 -4.25 11.40
CA ARG A 217 -41.44 -4.17 10.15
C ARG A 217 -42.15 -2.83 10.03
N ARG A 218 -42.13 -2.23 8.83
CA ARG A 218 -42.93 -1.05 8.51
C ARG A 218 -44.41 -1.41 8.53
N ARG A 219 -45.20 -0.73 9.35
CA ARG A 219 -46.64 -0.97 9.54
C ARG A 219 -47.45 0.32 9.66
N SER A 220 -46.84 1.50 9.51
CA SER A 220 -47.53 2.79 9.62
C SER A 220 -47.36 3.63 8.37
N ALA A 221 -48.49 4.07 7.81
CA ALA A 221 -48.55 4.98 6.67
C ALA A 221 -48.91 6.40 7.12
N PHE A 222 -48.20 7.39 6.60
CA PHE A 222 -48.41 8.80 6.98
C PHE A 222 -49.51 9.48 6.14
N ILE A 223 -50.34 10.30 6.78
CA ILE A 223 -51.38 11.12 6.14
C ILE A 223 -50.84 12.53 5.90
N PRO A 224 -51.04 13.14 4.71
CA PRO A 224 -51.77 12.60 3.56
C PRO A 224 -50.90 11.85 2.53
N CYS A 225 -49.59 11.72 2.75
CA CYS A 225 -48.66 11.27 1.71
C CYS A 225 -48.69 9.75 1.41
N GLY A 226 -49.33 8.94 2.24
CA GLY A 226 -49.52 7.50 2.07
C GLY A 226 -48.27 6.63 2.29
N HIS A 227 -47.11 7.19 2.63
CA HIS A 227 -45.87 6.43 2.69
C HIS A 227 -45.80 5.48 3.89
N LEU A 228 -45.80 4.17 3.61
CA LEU A 228 -45.60 3.08 4.57
C LEU A 228 -44.11 2.83 4.80
N VAL A 229 -43.48 3.60 5.70
CA VAL A 229 -42.00 3.61 5.86
C VAL A 229 -41.55 3.41 7.31
N CYS A 230 -42.46 3.53 8.27
CA CYS A 230 -42.15 3.45 9.69
C CYS A 230 -42.87 2.29 10.39
N CYS A 231 -42.28 1.81 11.49
CA CYS A 231 -43.01 1.01 12.47
C CYS A 231 -43.87 1.93 13.36
N GLN A 232 -44.86 1.36 14.06
CA GLN A 232 -45.83 2.12 14.86
C GLN A 232 -45.18 3.08 15.86
N ARG A 233 -44.18 2.60 16.60
CA ARG A 233 -43.47 3.42 17.60
C ARG A 233 -42.74 4.61 16.97
N CYS A 234 -42.06 4.40 15.84
CA CYS A 234 -41.33 5.46 15.14
C CYS A 234 -42.27 6.46 14.47
N ALA A 235 -43.43 6.01 13.96
CA ALA A 235 -44.43 6.90 13.39
C ALA A 235 -45.02 7.85 14.45
N LEU A 236 -45.36 7.32 15.63
CA LEU A 236 -45.83 8.13 16.77
C LEU A 236 -44.77 9.12 17.26
N SER A 237 -43.49 8.76 17.21
CA SER A 237 -42.41 9.69 17.56
C SER A 237 -42.35 10.88 16.60
N ILE A 238 -42.51 10.65 15.30
CA ILE A 238 -42.51 11.72 14.29
C ILE A 238 -43.73 12.62 14.45
N GLU A 239 -44.90 12.07 14.74
CA GLU A 239 -46.11 12.88 14.97
C GLU A 239 -45.98 13.84 16.15
N ARG A 240 -45.15 13.50 17.14
CA ARG A 240 -44.90 14.32 18.33
C ARG A 240 -43.83 15.39 18.12
N ASP A 241 -43.13 15.38 16.98
CA ASP A 241 -42.13 16.40 16.68
C ASP A 241 -42.77 17.76 16.39
N LEU A 242 -42.03 18.85 16.64
CA LEU A 242 -42.49 20.22 16.43
C LEU A 242 -42.86 20.51 14.95
N ALA A 243 -42.26 19.76 14.01
CA ALA A 243 -42.51 19.88 12.58
C ALA A 243 -42.54 18.48 11.93
N PRO A 244 -43.65 17.74 12.05
CA PRO A 244 -43.73 16.34 11.65
C PRO A 244 -43.63 16.22 10.11
N LYS A 245 -42.63 15.50 9.62
CA LYS A 245 -42.37 15.31 8.17
C LYS A 245 -42.15 13.85 7.84
N CYS A 246 -42.65 13.42 6.69
CA CYS A 246 -42.41 12.07 6.19
C CYS A 246 -40.91 11.88 5.90
N PRO A 247 -40.25 10.82 6.40
CA PRO A 247 -38.82 10.57 6.18
C PRO A 247 -38.41 10.44 4.71
N VAL A 248 -39.35 10.05 3.84
CA VAL A 248 -39.07 9.80 2.42
C VAL A 248 -39.42 11.02 1.57
N CYS A 249 -40.69 11.46 1.58
CA CYS A 249 -41.12 12.55 0.71
C CYS A 249 -41.05 13.94 1.36
N ARG A 250 -40.67 14.03 2.65
CA ARG A 250 -40.57 15.28 3.45
C ARG A 250 -41.86 16.10 3.58
N GLN A 251 -42.98 15.58 3.08
CA GLN A 251 -44.29 16.20 3.23
C GLN A 251 -44.72 16.24 4.69
N THR A 252 -45.34 17.34 5.10
CA THR A 252 -45.86 17.51 6.47
C THR A 252 -46.89 16.43 6.80
N VAL A 253 -46.66 15.73 7.91
CA VAL A 253 -47.50 14.64 8.40
C VAL A 253 -48.58 15.22 9.30
N ARG A 254 -49.84 14.88 9.04
CA ARG A 254 -50.99 15.23 9.91
C ARG A 254 -51.34 14.14 10.91
N GLY A 255 -50.91 12.91 10.62
CA GLY A 255 -51.10 11.73 11.46
C GLY A 255 -50.63 10.48 10.71
N SER A 256 -50.65 9.32 11.35
CA SER A 256 -50.34 8.03 10.75
C SER A 256 -51.41 7.01 11.05
N VAL A 257 -51.55 6.04 10.15
CA VAL A 257 -52.49 4.92 10.27
C VAL A 257 -51.69 3.63 10.28
N ARG A 258 -52.03 2.73 11.20
CA ARG A 258 -51.47 1.38 11.24
C ARG A 258 -52.13 0.52 10.18
N ILE A 259 -51.31 -0.14 9.36
CA ILE A 259 -51.72 -1.11 8.35
C ILE A 259 -51.52 -2.52 8.94
N TYR A 260 -52.57 -3.32 8.83
CA TYR A 260 -52.55 -4.74 9.17
C TYR A 260 -52.48 -5.53 7.86
N ASP A 261 -51.45 -6.36 7.71
CA ASP A 261 -51.35 -7.31 6.59
C ASP A 261 -52.36 -8.46 6.84
N SER A 262 -53.15 -8.82 5.84
CA SER A 262 -54.14 -9.92 5.89
C SER A 262 -53.51 -11.31 5.85
#